data_AF-A0A6N7IY12-F1
#
_entry.id   AF-A0A6N7IY12-F1
#
_cell.length_a   1.000
_cell.length_b   1.000
_cell.length_c   1.000
_cell.angle_alpha   90.00
_cell.angle_beta   90.00
_cell.angle_gamma   90.00
#
_symmetry.space_group_name_H-M   'P 1'
#
loop_
_entity.id
_entity.type
_entity.pdbx_description
1 polymer ?
#
loop_
_entity_poly.entity_id
_entity_poly.type
_entity_poly.pdbx_seq_one_letter_code
_entity_poly.pdbx_strand_id
1 'polypeptide(L)' 'MSERQARYALSKLGYGLHKSRVHNIHADNLGGYSIYDLYGNYVVAGSRFELTIDDVVDWIAERS' A
#
# COMPACT_ATOMS: atom_id res chain seq x y z
N MET A 1 -1.55 2.49 -13.31
CA MET A 1 -2.18 3.50 -12.41
C MET A 1 -1.07 4.32 -11.77
N SER A 2 -1.27 5.62 -11.50
CA SER A 2 -0.28 6.44 -10.75
C SER A 2 -0.47 6.28 -9.23
N GLU A 3 0.58 6.56 -8.44
CA GLU A 3 0.52 6.54 -6.97
C GLU A 3 -0.60 7.44 -6.41
N ARG A 4 -0.79 8.63 -7.01
CA ARG A 4 -1.87 9.55 -6.62
C ARG A 4 -3.26 8.94 -6.87
N GLN A 5 -3.46 8.25 -7.98
CA GLN A 5 -4.71 7.58 -8.28
C GLN A 5 -4.95 6.40 -7.32
N ALA A 6 -3.93 5.60 -7.02
CA ALA A 6 -4.03 4.51 -6.06
C ALA A 6 -4.41 5.01 -4.66
N ARG A 7 -3.80 6.10 -4.19
CA ARG A 7 -4.16 6.77 -2.92
C ARG A 7 -5.63 7.19 -2.88
N TYR A 8 -6.13 7.74 -3.99
CA TYR A 8 -7.53 8.17 -4.08
C TYR A 8 -8.50 6.98 -4.12
N ALA A 9 -8.17 5.91 -4.84
CA ALA A 9 -8.99 4.71 -4.90
C ALA A 9 -9.06 4.01 -3.53
N LEU A 10 -7.92 3.84 -2.87
CA LEU A 10 -7.86 3.25 -1.52
C LEU A 10 -8.64 4.08 -0.50
N SER A 11 -8.56 5.41 -0.56
CA SER A 11 -9.31 6.24 0.40
C SER A 11 -10.82 6.13 0.25
N LYS A 12 -11.33 5.86 -0.95
CA LYS A 12 -12.75 5.54 -1.18
C LYS A 12 -13.18 4.22 -0.54
N LEU A 13 -12.24 3.30 -0.36
CA LEU A 13 -12.45 2.00 0.25
C LEU A 13 -12.15 1.98 1.77
N GLY A 14 -11.75 3.12 2.37
CA GLY A 14 -11.39 3.19 3.79
C GLY A 14 -9.94 2.84 4.11
N TYR A 15 -9.08 2.78 3.09
CA TYR A 15 -7.67 2.41 3.22
C TYR A 15 -6.71 3.55 2.84
N GLY A 16 -5.49 3.47 3.35
CA GLY A 16 -4.39 4.37 3.02
C GLY A 16 -3.23 3.62 2.36
N LEU A 17 -2.49 4.32 1.50
CA LEU A 17 -1.25 3.81 0.89
C LEU A 17 -0.04 4.40 1.60
N HIS A 18 0.91 3.56 2.00
CA HIS A 18 2.18 4.00 2.58
C HIS A 18 3.33 3.47 1.72
N LYS A 19 4.09 4.41 1.15
CA LYS A 19 5.33 4.12 0.41
C LYS A 19 6.50 4.20 1.35
N SER A 20 7.36 3.19 1.35
CA SER A 20 8.60 3.22 2.10
C SER A 20 9.51 4.35 1.60
N ARG A 21 10.32 4.91 2.51
CA ARG A 21 11.35 5.92 2.20
C ARG A 21 12.76 5.38 2.40
N VAL A 22 12.92 4.08 2.65
CA VAL A 22 14.24 3.48 2.84
C VAL A 22 15.01 3.54 1.53
N HIS A 23 16.28 3.94 1.63
CA HIS A 23 17.18 3.94 0.47
C HIS A 23 17.90 2.60 0.32
N ASN A 24 18.08 1.87 1.44
CA ASN A 24 18.66 0.54 1.47
C ASN A 24 17.59 -0.46 1.90
N ILE A 25 17.24 -1.38 1.01
CA ILE A 25 16.30 -2.46 1.28
C ILE A 25 16.93 -3.44 2.29
N HIS A 26 16.16 -3.88 3.27
CA HIS A 26 16.55 -4.89 4.25
C HIS A 26 15.38 -5.82 4.60
N ALA A 27 15.63 -6.88 5.38
CA ALA A 27 14.67 -7.97 5.60
C ALA A 27 13.28 -7.53 6.12
N ASP A 28 13.23 -6.43 6.87
CA ASP A 28 11.99 -5.89 7.45
C ASP A 28 11.36 -4.76 6.62
N ASN A 29 12.06 -4.26 5.60
CA ASN A 29 11.58 -3.21 4.71
C ASN A 29 12.11 -3.38 3.29
N LEU A 30 11.24 -3.84 2.40
CA LEU A 30 11.52 -4.13 0.99
C LEU A 30 11.36 -2.91 0.07
N GLY A 31 11.12 -1.72 0.63
CA GLY A 31 11.20 -0.45 -0.10
C GLY A 31 10.00 -0.11 -1.00
N GLY A 32 9.00 -0.97 -1.07
CA GLY A 32 7.77 -0.78 -1.84
C GLY A 32 6.66 -0.08 -1.06
N TYR A 33 5.46 -0.65 -1.16
CA TYR A 33 4.24 -0.10 -0.59
C TYR A 33 3.63 -1.02 0.46
N SER A 34 2.83 -0.42 1.34
CA SER A 34 1.95 -1.09 2.27
C SER A 34 0.58 -0.40 2.24
N ILE A 35 -0.46 -1.18 2.54
CA ILE A 35 -1.84 -0.70 2.64
C ILE A 35 -2.25 -0.82 4.09
N TYR A 36 -2.85 0.24 4.65
CA TYR A 36 -3.31 0.26 6.03
C TYR A 36 -4.77 0.68 6.11
N ASP A 37 -5.47 0.17 7.13
CA ASP A 37 -6.84 0.56 7.44
C ASP A 37 -6.86 1.95 8.10
N LEU A 38 -7.70 2.86 7.61
CA LEU A 38 -7.76 4.23 8.12
C LEU A 38 -8.43 4.33 9.50
N TYR A 39 -9.25 3.35 9.88
CA TYR A 39 -10.02 3.39 11.13
C TYR A 39 -9.31 2.64 12.26
N GLY A 40 -8.78 1.46 11.97
CA GLY A 40 -8.06 0.62 12.91
C GLY A 40 -6.56 0.92 12.99
N ASN A 41 -6.01 1.71 12.05
CA ASN A 41 -4.60 2.10 12.02
C ASN A 41 -3.64 0.88 12.04
N TYR A 42 -3.99 -0.19 11.33
CA TYR A 42 -3.17 -1.39 11.17
C TYR A 42 -2.93 -1.71 9.69
N VAL A 43 -1.80 -2.35 9.41
CA VAL A 43 -1.45 -2.76 8.04
C VAL A 43 -2.33 -3.95 7.63
N VAL A 44 -3.01 -3.82 6.50
CA VAL A 44 -3.85 -4.87 5.90
C VAL A 44 -3.13 -5.64 4.79
N ALA A 45 -2.10 -5.05 4.18
CA ALA A 45 -1.23 -5.71 3.20
C ALA A 45 0.14 -5.03 3.12
N GLY A 46 1.19 -5.80 2.78
CA GLY A 46 2.53 -5.25 2.61
C GLY A 46 3.23 -4.90 3.93
N SER A 47 3.18 -5.79 4.93
CA SER A 47 3.70 -5.53 6.29
C SER A 47 5.16 -5.07 6.35
N ARG A 48 5.97 -5.43 5.35
CA ARG A 48 7.38 -5.08 5.17
C ARG A 48 7.59 -4.24 3.91
N PHE A 49 6.58 -3.52 3.45
CA PHE A 49 6.62 -2.74 2.22
C PHE A 49 7.00 -3.57 0.99
N GLU A 50 6.49 -4.79 0.90
CA GLU A 50 6.76 -5.73 -0.18
C GLU A 50 5.90 -5.50 -1.44
N LEU A 51 4.85 -4.66 -1.35
CA LEU A 51 3.96 -4.44 -2.50
C LEU A 51 4.60 -3.53 -3.54
N THR A 52 4.38 -3.86 -4.81
CA THR A 52 4.57 -2.96 -5.94
C THR A 52 3.32 -2.12 -6.18
N ILE A 53 3.38 -1.17 -7.14
CA ILE A 53 2.18 -0.40 -7.51
C ILE A 53 1.14 -1.29 -8.22
N ASP A 54 1.58 -2.33 -8.94
CA ASP A 54 0.69 -3.24 -9.65
C ASP A 54 -0.04 -4.14 -8.64
N ASP A 55 0.66 -4.64 -7.61
CA ASP A 55 0.02 -5.38 -6.51
C ASP A 55 -1.07 -4.55 -5.81
N VAL A 56 -0.85 -3.24 -5.65
CA VAL A 56 -1.84 -2.32 -5.08
C VAL A 56 -3.06 -2.18 -6.01
N VAL A 57 -2.85 -2.16 -7.33
CA VAL A 57 -3.94 -2.10 -8.31
C VAL A 57 -4.80 -3.36 -8.23
N ASP A 58 -4.16 -4.53 -8.21
CA ASP A 58 -4.84 -5.81 -8.12
C ASP A 58 -5.63 -5.90 -6.80
N TRP A 59 -5.02 -5.48 -5.68
CA TRP A 59 -5.66 -5.46 -4.38
C TRP A 59 -6.92 -4.59 -4.34
N ILE A 60 -6.90 -3.43 -5.01
CA ILE A 60 -8.06 -2.53 -5.15
C ILE A 60 -9.13 -3.19 -6.01
N ALA A 61 -8.75 -3.81 -7.14
CA ALA A 61 -9.69 -4.42 -8.09
C ALA A 61 -10.46 -5.61 -7.48
N GLU A 62 -9.84 -6.37 -6.58
CA GLU A 62 -10.50 -7.43 -5.81
C GLU A 62 -11.58 -6.93 -4.83
N ARG A 63 -11.63 -5.63 -4.55
CA ARG A 63 -12.48 -5.00 -3.52
C ARG A 63 -13.41 -3.92 -4.07
N SER A 64 -13.38 -3.68 -5.38
CA SER A 64 -14.24 -2.71 -6.09
C SER A 64 -15.54 -3.32 -6.60
#